data_AF-A0A4Q6AM94-F1
#
_entry.id   AF-A0A4Q6AM94-F1
#
_cell.length_a   1.000
_cell.length_b   1.000
_cell.length_c   1.000
_cell.angle_alpha   90.00
_cell.angle_beta   90.00
_cell.angle_gamma   90.00
#
_symmetry.space_group_name_H-M   'P 1'
#
loop_
_entity.id
_entity.type
_entity.pdbx_description
1 polymer ?
#
loop_
_entity_poly.entity_id
_entity_poly.type
_entity_poly.pdbx_seq_one_letter_code
_entity_poly.pdbx_strand_id
1 'polypeptide(L)'
;MKTGFAFLFLLLTSAAIAQQQGVAISADGSAPASSAMLDIKSTDKGVLVPRMTTAQRTAIANVVKGLLVFDNTTSSFWFYNGTAWTELSSGGASPWTASGTNVSNTNTGNVGIGTASPTAKLHVSGNVRSTGRIDAEGIIEGPNIRAMGPLYVSGNAVLAGPLLVNNSANVVQNLNSFSSMSISNDAGIFEFKSGTTDKGFVQLSGDDLRVGTHSSNTA
;
A
#
# COMPACT_ATOMS: atom_id res chain seq x y z
N MET A 1 64.08 -77.19 -30.82
CA MET A 1 62.63 -77.32 -31.02
C MET A 1 61.93 -76.80 -29.77
N LYS A 2 61.09 -75.75 -29.95
CA LYS A 2 59.86 -75.41 -29.21
C LYS A 2 59.93 -75.20 -27.68
N THR A 3 60.39 -74.02 -27.27
CA THR A 3 59.79 -73.23 -26.18
C THR A 3 58.54 -72.52 -26.77
N GLY A 4 57.41 -72.23 -26.14
CA GLY A 4 56.96 -72.25 -24.75
C GLY A 4 55.87 -71.16 -24.62
N PHE A 5 54.94 -71.34 -23.69
CA PHE A 5 54.08 -70.31 -23.08
C PHE A 5 52.82 -69.78 -23.81
N ALA A 6 51.67 -70.28 -23.31
CA ALA A 6 50.52 -69.51 -22.84
C ALA A 6 49.97 -68.36 -23.71
N PHE A 7 48.97 -68.68 -24.53
CA PHE A 7 47.98 -67.72 -25.03
C PHE A 7 46.90 -67.56 -23.93
N LEU A 8 47.13 -66.66 -22.97
CA LEU A 8 46.14 -66.26 -21.96
C LEU A 8 45.99 -64.73 -21.99
N PHE A 9 44.74 -64.29 -22.10
CA PHE A 9 44.23 -62.96 -21.76
C PHE A 9 44.70 -61.77 -22.60
N LEU A 10 43.81 -61.25 -23.45
CA LEU A 10 43.21 -59.95 -23.16
C LEU A 10 41.89 -59.78 -23.95
N LEU A 11 40.78 -59.79 -23.22
CA LEU A 11 39.57 -59.08 -23.63
C LEU A 11 39.96 -57.63 -23.95
N LEU A 12 40.10 -57.31 -25.24
CA LEU A 12 39.84 -55.96 -25.73
C LEU A 12 38.38 -55.92 -26.19
N THR A 13 37.47 -56.24 -25.27
CA THR A 13 36.10 -55.75 -25.36
C THR A 13 36.22 -54.24 -25.39
N SER A 14 35.69 -53.63 -26.44
CA SER A 14 35.40 -52.20 -26.49
C SER A 14 34.89 -51.75 -25.12
N ALA A 15 35.73 -51.03 -24.37
CA ALA A 15 35.19 -50.17 -23.33
C ALA A 15 34.27 -49.23 -24.09
N ALA A 16 32.95 -49.46 -23.99
CA ALA A 16 31.98 -48.43 -24.28
C ALA A 16 32.35 -47.30 -23.32
N ILE A 17 33.14 -46.35 -23.80
CA ILE A 17 33.34 -45.09 -23.10
C ILE A 17 31.93 -44.52 -23.08
N ALA A 18 31.25 -44.65 -21.94
CA ALA A 18 29.94 -44.06 -21.75
C ALA A 18 30.09 -42.59 -22.14
N GLN A 19 29.42 -42.20 -23.22
CA GLN A 19 29.43 -40.81 -23.65
C GLN A 19 28.74 -40.04 -22.55
N GLN A 20 29.54 -39.37 -21.72
CA GLN A 20 29.04 -38.48 -20.70
C GLN A 20 28.29 -37.36 -21.43
N GLN A 21 26.97 -37.30 -21.23
CA GLN A 21 26.08 -36.40 -21.99
C GLN A 21 26.18 -34.94 -21.53
N GLY A 22 26.86 -34.66 -20.41
CA GLY A 22 27.09 -33.31 -19.88
C GLY A 22 28.49 -33.12 -19.30
N VAL A 23 28.92 -31.87 -19.14
CA VAL A 23 30.19 -31.51 -18.51
C VAL A 23 29.95 -31.24 -17.02
N ALA A 24 30.66 -31.94 -16.15
CA ALA A 24 30.69 -31.61 -14.73
C ALA A 24 32.00 -30.88 -14.38
N ILE A 25 31.89 -29.81 -13.59
CA ILE A 25 33.02 -29.12 -12.96
C ILE A 25 32.77 -29.16 -11.44
N SER A 26 33.42 -30.10 -10.77
CA SER A 26 33.24 -30.36 -9.33
C SER A 26 34.55 -30.82 -8.70
N ALA A 27 34.70 -30.58 -7.39
CA ALA A 27 35.85 -31.05 -6.61
C ALA A 27 35.67 -32.49 -6.09
N ASP A 28 34.45 -33.02 -6.10
CA ASP A 28 34.10 -34.33 -5.54
C ASP A 28 33.97 -35.43 -6.61
N GLY A 29 34.15 -35.10 -7.89
CA GLY A 29 34.05 -36.05 -9.00
C GLY A 29 32.64 -36.56 -9.28
N SER A 30 31.61 -35.92 -8.73
CA SER A 30 30.22 -36.28 -9.02
C SER A 30 29.89 -36.13 -10.51
N ALA A 31 29.13 -37.10 -11.05
CA ALA A 31 28.62 -37.02 -12.41
C ALA A 31 27.60 -35.88 -12.55
N PRO A 32 27.48 -35.23 -13.72
CA PRO A 32 26.52 -34.16 -13.91
C PRO A 32 25.08 -34.69 -13.81
N ALA A 33 24.16 -33.86 -13.31
CA ALA A 33 22.74 -34.17 -13.30
C ALA A 33 22.21 -34.49 -14.71
N SER A 34 21.23 -35.41 -14.81
CA SER A 34 20.71 -35.89 -16.10
C SER A 34 20.05 -34.82 -16.99
N SER A 35 19.63 -33.70 -16.40
CA SER A 35 19.07 -32.55 -17.11
C SER A 35 20.09 -31.44 -17.40
N ALA A 36 21.37 -31.61 -17.03
CA ALA A 36 22.39 -30.58 -17.14
C ALA A 36 23.43 -30.91 -18.23
N MET A 37 23.59 -29.99 -19.19
CA MET A 37 24.73 -30.03 -20.13
C MET A 37 26.02 -29.45 -19.54
N LEU A 38 25.87 -28.57 -18.55
CA LEU A 38 26.95 -28.05 -17.72
C LEU A 38 26.48 -28.05 -16.26
N ASP A 39 27.12 -28.86 -15.43
CA ASP A 39 26.86 -28.97 -14.00
C ASP A 39 28.09 -28.47 -13.23
N ILE A 40 27.92 -27.43 -12.41
CA ILE A 40 29.02 -26.81 -11.67
C ILE A 40 28.68 -26.89 -10.20
N LYS A 41 29.49 -27.64 -9.46
CA LYS A 41 29.32 -27.87 -8.03
C LYS A 41 30.50 -27.34 -7.25
N SER A 42 30.28 -26.26 -6.51
CA SER A 42 31.24 -25.68 -5.57
C SER A 42 30.49 -24.99 -4.43
N THR A 43 31.08 -24.98 -3.24
CA THR A 43 30.57 -24.25 -2.07
C THR A 43 31.24 -22.89 -1.88
N ASP A 44 32.32 -22.59 -2.62
CA ASP A 44 33.17 -21.41 -2.42
C ASP A 44 33.63 -20.73 -3.73
N LYS A 45 33.27 -21.28 -4.90
CA LYS A 45 33.53 -20.72 -6.24
C LYS A 45 32.21 -20.51 -6.99
N GLY A 46 32.23 -19.62 -7.97
CA GLY A 46 31.09 -19.36 -8.86
C GLY A 46 31.52 -19.34 -10.32
N VAL A 47 30.60 -18.90 -11.19
CA VAL A 47 30.85 -18.74 -12.63
C VAL A 47 31.12 -17.28 -12.94
N LEU A 48 32.29 -16.98 -13.51
CA LEU A 48 32.52 -15.69 -14.17
C LEU A 48 31.98 -15.76 -15.60
N VAL A 49 30.89 -15.04 -15.86
CA VAL A 49 30.41 -14.77 -17.22
C VAL A 49 31.29 -13.72 -17.89
N PRO A 50 31.26 -13.57 -19.23
CA PRO A 50 31.99 -12.49 -19.91
C PRO A 50 31.71 -11.12 -19.29
N ARG A 51 32.76 -10.42 -18.90
CA ARG A 51 32.71 -9.08 -18.30
C ARG A 51 33.13 -8.04 -19.31
N MET A 52 32.37 -6.96 -19.44
CA MET A 52 32.62 -5.93 -20.46
C MET A 52 31.99 -4.59 -20.05
N THR A 53 32.27 -3.50 -20.76
CA THR A 53 31.60 -2.20 -20.57
C THR A 53 30.26 -2.15 -21.32
N THR A 54 29.41 -1.16 -21.02
CA THR A 54 28.17 -0.91 -21.80
C THR A 54 28.44 -0.79 -23.29
N ALA A 55 29.51 -0.07 -23.67
CA ALA A 55 29.88 0.12 -25.07
C ALA A 55 30.26 -1.22 -25.73
N GLN A 56 31.01 -2.07 -25.04
CA GLN A 56 31.39 -3.39 -25.55
C GLN A 56 30.18 -4.33 -25.66
N ARG A 57 29.30 -4.34 -24.67
CA ARG A 57 28.07 -5.15 -24.68
C ARG A 57 27.14 -4.77 -25.84
N THR A 58 26.92 -3.47 -26.03
CA THR A 58 26.05 -2.97 -27.09
C THR A 58 26.66 -3.10 -28.49
N ALA A 59 27.99 -3.24 -28.58
CA ALA A 59 28.71 -3.50 -29.83
C ALA A 59 28.76 -4.98 -30.25
N ILE A 60 28.25 -5.92 -29.45
CA ILE A 60 28.21 -7.34 -29.85
C ILE A 60 27.27 -7.49 -31.05
N ALA A 61 27.79 -7.96 -32.17
CA ALA A 61 27.01 -8.25 -33.37
C ALA A 61 26.37 -9.64 -33.31
N ASN A 62 25.26 -9.84 -34.03
CA ASN A 62 24.57 -11.13 -34.17
C ASN A 62 24.25 -11.80 -32.81
N VAL A 63 23.82 -11.01 -31.82
CA VAL A 63 23.56 -11.49 -30.46
C VAL A 63 22.45 -12.55 -30.46
N VAL A 64 22.68 -13.66 -29.75
CA VAL A 64 21.70 -14.75 -29.62
C VAL A 64 20.88 -14.56 -28.33
N LYS A 65 19.59 -14.90 -28.39
CA LYS A 65 18.69 -14.90 -27.22
C LYS A 65 19.27 -15.75 -26.09
N GLY A 66 19.31 -15.21 -24.88
CA GLY A 66 19.82 -15.87 -23.68
C GLY A 66 21.31 -15.63 -23.40
N LEU A 67 22.04 -14.88 -24.25
CA LEU A 67 23.43 -14.52 -23.95
C LEU A 67 23.49 -13.70 -22.66
N LEU A 68 24.24 -14.19 -21.65
CA LEU A 68 24.42 -13.57 -20.34
C LEU A 68 25.82 -12.94 -20.23
N VAL A 69 25.88 -11.69 -19.79
CA VAL A 69 27.13 -10.95 -19.55
C VAL A 69 27.04 -10.16 -18.26
N PHE A 70 28.19 -9.76 -17.73
CA PHE A 70 28.27 -8.78 -16.64
C PHE A 70 28.79 -7.45 -17.21
N ASP A 71 28.01 -6.39 -17.05
CA ASP A 71 28.36 -5.05 -17.50
C ASP A 71 29.05 -4.30 -16.35
N ASN A 72 30.35 -4.03 -16.49
CA ASN A 72 31.16 -3.35 -15.49
C ASN A 72 30.80 -1.87 -15.34
N THR A 73 30.16 -1.26 -16.34
CA THR A 73 29.74 0.14 -16.28
C THR A 73 28.49 0.29 -15.42
N THR A 74 27.52 -0.61 -15.56
CA THR A 74 26.31 -0.62 -14.71
C THR A 74 26.49 -1.46 -13.44
N SER A 75 27.58 -2.23 -13.35
CA SER A 75 27.86 -3.18 -12.26
C SER A 75 26.75 -4.21 -12.05
N SER A 76 26.18 -4.72 -13.13
CA SER A 76 25.03 -5.62 -13.09
C SER A 76 25.07 -6.69 -14.18
N PHE A 77 24.30 -7.76 -13.98
CA PHE A 77 24.10 -8.78 -14.99
C PHE A 77 23.11 -8.32 -16.06
N TRP A 78 23.40 -8.63 -17.31
CA TRP A 78 22.52 -8.37 -18.44
C TRP A 78 22.38 -9.62 -19.30
N PHE A 79 21.17 -9.88 -19.80
CA PHE A 79 20.97 -10.91 -20.81
C PHE A 79 20.33 -10.31 -22.07
N TYR A 80 20.60 -10.91 -23.22
CA TYR A 80 19.93 -10.54 -24.47
C TYR A 80 18.60 -11.27 -24.57
N ASN A 81 17.48 -10.54 -24.58
CA ASN A 81 16.14 -11.14 -24.59
C ASN A 81 15.69 -11.62 -25.99
N GLY A 82 16.52 -11.44 -27.01
CA GLY A 82 16.24 -11.72 -28.42
C GLY A 82 16.01 -10.46 -29.26
N THR A 83 15.78 -9.31 -28.63
CA THR A 83 15.59 -8.01 -29.30
C THR A 83 16.44 -6.90 -28.70
N ALA A 84 16.62 -6.92 -27.38
CA ALA A 84 17.36 -5.92 -26.64
C ALA A 84 18.09 -6.55 -25.46
N TRP A 85 19.09 -5.84 -24.97
CA TRP A 85 19.69 -6.17 -23.69
C TRP A 85 18.75 -5.80 -22.54
N THR A 86 18.55 -6.72 -21.60
CA THR A 86 17.73 -6.54 -20.41
C THR A 86 18.58 -6.73 -19.16
N GLU A 87 18.51 -5.77 -18.25
CA GLU A 87 19.20 -5.84 -16.97
C GLU A 87 18.48 -6.82 -16.06
N LEU A 88 19.24 -7.72 -15.45
CA LEU A 88 18.79 -8.48 -14.30
C LEU A 88 18.98 -7.59 -13.08
N SER A 89 18.04 -6.66 -12.88
CA SER A 89 18.04 -5.89 -11.64
C SER A 89 17.72 -6.83 -10.47
N SER A 90 18.42 -6.67 -9.35
CA SER A 90 17.89 -7.11 -8.06
C SER A 90 16.60 -6.32 -7.89
N GLY A 91 15.44 -6.94 -8.16
CA GLY A 91 14.17 -6.26 -8.45
C GLY A 91 14.01 -4.95 -7.68
N GLY A 92 13.74 -3.86 -8.41
CA GLY A 92 13.70 -2.51 -7.85
C GLY A 92 12.99 -2.49 -6.50
N ALA A 93 13.63 -1.87 -5.50
CA ALA A 93 13.13 -1.89 -4.14
C ALA A 93 11.66 -1.46 -4.12
N SER A 94 10.78 -2.35 -3.70
CA SER A 94 9.37 -2.01 -3.46
C SER A 94 9.35 -0.87 -2.46
N PRO A 95 8.67 0.25 -2.74
CA PRO A 95 8.54 1.32 -1.76
C PRO A 95 7.79 0.84 -0.51
N TRP A 96 7.05 -0.28 -0.61
CA TRP A 96 6.42 -0.97 0.51
C TRP A 96 7.35 -2.05 1.03
N THR A 97 7.90 -1.81 2.22
CA THR A 97 8.81 -2.73 2.91
C THR A 97 8.09 -3.40 4.08
N ALA A 98 8.21 -4.72 4.21
CA ALA A 98 7.71 -5.46 5.36
C ALA A 98 8.79 -5.53 6.45
N SER A 99 8.40 -5.32 7.71
CA SER A 99 9.25 -5.50 8.90
C SER A 99 8.43 -6.14 10.02
N GLY A 100 8.71 -7.40 10.32
CA GLY A 100 7.88 -8.21 11.21
C GLY A 100 6.45 -8.32 10.67
N THR A 101 5.46 -7.90 11.47
CA THR A 101 4.05 -7.87 11.10
C THR A 101 3.60 -6.55 10.45
N ASN A 102 4.50 -5.58 10.29
CA ASN A 102 4.19 -4.25 9.78
C ASN A 102 4.62 -4.12 8.31
N VAL A 103 3.89 -3.31 7.56
CA VAL A 103 4.30 -2.83 6.24
C VAL A 103 4.38 -1.32 6.29
N SER A 104 5.50 -0.74 5.83
CA SER A 104 5.70 0.70 5.76
C SER A 104 6.10 1.13 4.36
N ASN A 105 5.74 2.37 4.01
CA ASN A 105 6.26 3.01 2.82
C ASN A 105 7.58 3.72 3.15
N THR A 106 8.68 3.36 2.48
CA THR A 106 10.01 3.96 2.69
C THR A 106 10.32 5.09 1.69
N ASN A 107 9.38 5.44 0.81
CA ASN A 107 9.50 6.60 -0.06
C ASN A 107 9.56 7.89 0.78
N THR A 108 10.56 8.74 0.52
CA THR A 108 10.69 10.06 1.15
C THR A 108 9.69 11.09 0.59
N GLY A 109 9.10 10.82 -0.57
CA GLY A 109 8.04 11.61 -1.19
C GLY A 109 6.65 11.33 -0.60
N ASN A 110 5.65 11.23 -1.48
CA ASN A 110 4.23 11.10 -1.16
C ASN A 110 3.62 9.87 -1.86
N VAL A 111 2.52 9.35 -1.31
CA VAL A 111 1.69 8.29 -1.91
C VAL A 111 0.47 8.92 -2.58
N GLY A 112 0.38 8.80 -3.90
CA GLY A 112 -0.79 9.21 -4.68
C GLY A 112 -1.66 8.01 -5.05
N ILE A 113 -2.96 8.10 -4.79
CA ILE A 113 -3.97 7.14 -5.28
C ILE A 113 -4.88 7.89 -6.25
N GLY A 114 -4.88 7.51 -7.53
CA GLY A 114 -5.62 8.22 -8.58
C GLY A 114 -5.00 9.58 -9.00
N THR A 115 -3.82 9.93 -8.51
CA THR A 115 -3.08 11.15 -8.89
C THR A 115 -1.58 10.87 -9.02
N ALA A 116 -0.95 11.43 -10.06
CA ALA A 116 0.49 11.37 -10.29
C ALA A 116 1.25 12.52 -9.59
N SER A 117 0.54 13.50 -9.03
CA SER A 117 1.12 14.69 -8.38
C SER A 117 0.51 14.89 -6.98
N PRO A 118 0.82 13.99 -6.02
CA PRO A 118 0.32 14.09 -4.65
C PRO A 118 0.91 15.32 -3.91
N THR A 119 0.05 16.12 -3.28
CA THR A 119 0.43 17.35 -2.54
C THR A 119 0.52 17.15 -1.03
N ALA A 120 0.22 15.94 -0.55
CA ALA A 120 0.33 15.53 0.84
C ALA A 120 0.92 14.10 0.91
N LYS A 121 1.41 13.69 2.08
CA LYS A 121 2.04 12.36 2.28
C LYS A 121 1.17 11.20 1.82
N LEU A 122 -0.14 11.31 2.03
CA LEU A 122 -1.15 10.49 1.37
C LEU A 122 -2.14 11.42 0.67
N HIS A 123 -2.27 11.31 -0.64
CA HIS A 123 -3.25 12.04 -1.44
C HIS A 123 -4.08 11.05 -2.26
N VAL A 124 -5.37 10.96 -1.93
CA VAL A 124 -6.34 10.15 -2.68
C VAL A 124 -7.21 11.09 -3.53
N SER A 125 -7.07 11.01 -4.85
CA SER A 125 -7.99 11.65 -5.79
C SER A 125 -9.19 10.72 -5.99
N GLY A 126 -10.08 10.70 -5.00
CA GLY A 126 -11.22 9.79 -4.93
C GLY A 126 -11.72 9.58 -3.52
N ASN A 127 -12.43 8.48 -3.29
CA ASN A 127 -13.01 8.15 -1.99
C ASN A 127 -12.08 7.27 -1.15
N VAL A 128 -12.06 7.52 0.16
CA VAL A 128 -11.46 6.60 1.15
C VAL A 128 -12.59 5.90 1.88
N ARG A 129 -12.66 4.57 1.78
CA ARG A 129 -13.64 3.75 2.50
C ARG A 129 -12.95 3.08 3.70
N SER A 130 -13.20 3.59 4.91
CA SER A 130 -12.86 2.91 6.15
C SER A 130 -14.10 2.25 6.74
N THR A 131 -14.01 0.98 7.10
CA THR A 131 -15.05 0.26 7.87
C THR A 131 -14.79 0.32 9.38
N GLY A 132 -13.64 0.87 9.78
CA GLY A 132 -13.24 1.05 11.16
C GLY A 132 -13.14 2.53 11.55
N ARG A 133 -12.55 2.75 12.72
CA ARG A 133 -12.27 4.10 13.24
C ARG A 133 -11.19 4.78 12.39
N ILE A 134 -11.35 6.09 12.17
CA ILE A 134 -10.30 6.97 11.63
C ILE A 134 -9.82 7.82 12.80
N ASP A 135 -8.58 7.60 13.23
CA ASP A 135 -7.92 8.41 14.26
C ASP A 135 -7.12 9.53 13.58
N ALA A 136 -7.60 10.76 13.73
CA ALA A 136 -6.93 11.96 13.27
C ALA A 136 -6.50 12.79 14.48
N GLU A 137 -5.19 12.89 14.72
CA GLU A 137 -4.63 13.79 15.74
C GLU A 137 -4.76 15.27 15.32
N GLY A 138 -4.82 15.52 14.01
CA GLY A 138 -5.02 16.84 13.42
C GLY A 138 -6.49 17.16 13.14
N ILE A 139 -6.71 18.00 12.13
CA ILE A 139 -8.03 18.46 11.72
C ILE A 139 -8.57 17.57 10.60
N ILE A 140 -9.86 17.24 10.67
CA ILE A 140 -10.60 16.72 9.52
C ILE A 140 -11.32 17.91 8.90
N GLU A 141 -10.95 18.26 7.67
CA GLU A 141 -11.53 19.40 6.96
C GLU A 141 -12.17 18.98 5.64
N GLY A 142 -13.21 19.72 5.25
CA GLY A 142 -13.90 19.52 3.99
C GLY A 142 -15.27 20.21 4.01
N PRO A 143 -15.83 20.52 2.83
CA PRO A 143 -17.11 21.22 2.75
C PRO A 143 -18.31 20.39 3.23
N ASN A 144 -18.13 19.08 3.46
CA ASN A 144 -19.20 18.13 3.75
C ASN A 144 -18.78 17.07 4.78
N ILE A 145 -18.39 17.49 5.99
CA ILE A 145 -18.20 16.54 7.10
C ILE A 145 -19.59 16.08 7.56
N ARG A 146 -19.92 14.81 7.31
CA ARG A 146 -21.24 14.24 7.62
C ARG A 146 -21.06 12.95 8.41
N ALA A 147 -21.78 12.83 9.53
CA ALA A 147 -21.90 11.59 10.27
C ALA A 147 -23.27 10.96 9.97
N MET A 148 -23.30 9.65 9.69
CA MET A 148 -24.56 8.90 9.59
C MET A 148 -25.16 8.55 10.96
N GLY A 149 -24.38 8.76 12.03
CA GLY A 149 -24.78 8.64 13.42
C GLY A 149 -24.44 9.91 14.20
N PRO A 150 -24.38 9.84 15.54
CA PRO A 150 -24.02 10.98 16.36
C PRO A 150 -22.59 11.46 16.07
N LEU A 151 -22.42 12.78 16.06
CA LEU A 151 -21.11 13.42 16.15
C LEU A 151 -20.81 13.69 17.63
N TYR A 152 -19.83 12.99 18.19
CA TYR A 152 -19.36 13.24 19.55
C TYR A 152 -18.18 14.21 19.55
N VAL A 153 -18.29 15.29 20.30
CA VAL A 153 -17.21 16.28 20.47
C VAL A 153 -16.96 16.41 21.96
N SER A 154 -15.81 15.95 22.43
CA SER A 154 -15.42 16.05 23.85
C SER A 154 -14.95 17.45 24.23
N GLY A 155 -14.48 18.23 23.25
CA GLY A 155 -14.10 19.63 23.41
C GLY A 155 -15.17 20.58 22.89
N ASN A 156 -14.73 21.71 22.33
CA ASN A 156 -15.63 22.70 21.76
C ASN A 156 -15.97 22.35 20.30
N ALA A 157 -17.23 22.55 19.90
CA ALA A 157 -17.62 22.65 18.51
C ALA A 157 -17.68 24.12 18.10
N VAL A 158 -16.86 24.54 17.13
CA VAL A 158 -16.86 25.90 16.57
C VAL A 158 -17.50 25.86 15.20
N LEU A 159 -18.61 26.59 15.01
CA LEU A 159 -19.29 26.73 13.73
C LEU A 159 -19.20 28.19 13.29
N ALA A 160 -18.47 28.43 12.20
CA ALA A 160 -18.38 29.77 11.59
C ALA A 160 -19.67 30.13 10.81
N GLY A 161 -20.46 29.12 10.44
CA GLY A 161 -21.78 29.27 9.82
C GLY A 161 -22.91 28.86 10.77
N PRO A 162 -24.16 28.92 10.30
CA PRO A 162 -25.32 28.52 11.10
C PRO A 162 -25.30 27.03 11.44
N LEU A 163 -25.84 26.69 12.62
CA LEU A 163 -26.25 25.32 12.93
C LEU A 163 -27.67 25.09 12.39
N LEU A 164 -27.80 24.23 11.38
CA LEU A 164 -29.11 23.83 10.86
C LEU A 164 -29.54 22.52 11.51
N VAL A 165 -30.69 22.51 12.17
CA VAL A 165 -31.22 21.33 12.88
C VAL A 165 -32.64 21.03 12.40
N ASN A 166 -32.85 19.84 11.84
CA ASN A 166 -34.14 19.45 11.23
C ASN A 166 -35.17 18.92 12.24
N ASN A 167 -34.78 18.65 13.49
CA ASN A 167 -35.70 18.10 14.50
C ASN A 167 -35.59 18.83 15.84
N SER A 168 -34.55 18.55 16.62
CA SER A 168 -34.37 19.17 17.93
C SER A 168 -32.90 19.32 18.25
N ALA A 169 -32.54 20.50 18.78
CA ALA A 169 -31.24 20.74 19.39
C ALA A 169 -31.42 20.68 20.91
N ASN A 170 -30.78 19.72 21.58
CA ASN A 170 -30.81 19.63 23.03
C ASN A 170 -29.55 20.29 23.61
N VAL A 171 -29.72 21.32 24.42
CA VAL A 171 -28.65 22.01 25.13
C VAL A 171 -28.81 21.71 26.61
N VAL A 172 -27.92 20.88 27.17
CA VAL A 172 -28.01 20.42 28.57
C VAL A 172 -27.66 21.54 29.55
N GLN A 173 -26.75 22.44 29.14
CA GLN A 173 -26.29 23.56 29.94
C GLN A 173 -26.89 24.86 29.41
N ASN A 174 -26.08 25.89 29.16
CA ASN A 174 -26.55 27.20 28.74
C ASN A 174 -26.49 27.37 27.22
N LEU A 175 -27.44 28.13 26.69
CA LEU A 175 -27.36 28.74 25.36
C LEU A 175 -27.05 30.23 25.54
N ASN A 176 -25.86 30.66 25.14
CA ASN A 176 -25.42 32.05 25.26
C ASN A 176 -25.23 32.65 23.86
N SER A 177 -25.75 33.85 23.63
CA SER A 177 -25.51 34.62 22.40
C SER A 177 -24.74 35.89 22.69
N PHE A 178 -23.79 36.26 21.82
CA PHE A 178 -23.10 37.55 21.91
C PHE A 178 -23.93 38.73 21.40
N SER A 179 -24.93 38.48 20.56
CA SER A 179 -25.78 39.54 19.98
C SER A 179 -27.26 39.31 20.24
N SER A 180 -27.83 38.24 19.68
CA SER A 180 -29.24 37.91 19.90
C SER A 180 -29.51 36.43 19.71
N MET A 181 -30.62 35.97 20.31
CA MET A 181 -31.30 34.72 19.99
C MET A 181 -32.65 35.08 19.38
N SER A 182 -32.98 34.54 18.21
CA SER A 182 -34.22 34.86 17.51
C SER A 182 -35.01 33.60 17.14
N ILE A 183 -36.33 33.72 17.19
CA ILE A 183 -37.27 32.74 16.66
C ILE A 183 -38.04 33.45 15.54
N SER A 184 -37.91 32.97 14.31
CA SER A 184 -38.38 33.69 13.12
C SER A 184 -39.49 32.91 12.37
N ASN A 185 -40.36 32.24 13.12
CA ASN A 185 -41.54 31.58 12.57
C ASN A 185 -42.79 32.11 13.29
N ASP A 186 -43.91 32.23 12.56
CA ASP A 186 -45.17 32.83 13.06
C ASP A 186 -45.82 32.06 14.23
N ALA A 187 -45.40 30.81 14.47
CA ALA A 187 -45.81 29.95 15.57
C ALA A 187 -44.67 29.70 16.57
N GLY A 188 -43.65 30.56 16.58
CA GLY A 188 -42.42 30.38 17.33
C GLY A 188 -42.67 30.56 18.82
N ILE A 189 -42.38 29.53 19.60
CA ILE A 189 -42.56 29.55 21.06
C ILE A 189 -41.24 29.29 21.78
N PHE A 190 -41.01 30.02 22.85
CA PHE A 190 -40.10 29.61 23.91
C PHE A 190 -40.92 28.91 24.98
N GLU A 191 -40.74 27.59 25.09
CA GLU A 191 -41.56 26.70 25.92
C GLU A 191 -40.81 26.34 27.22
N PHE A 192 -41.47 26.49 28.36
CA PHE A 192 -40.97 26.05 29.67
C PHE A 192 -41.65 24.73 30.05
N LYS A 193 -40.85 23.68 30.25
CA LYS A 193 -41.34 22.33 30.58
C LYS A 193 -40.82 21.84 31.93
N SER A 194 -41.57 20.94 32.57
CA SER A 194 -41.10 20.09 33.67
C SER A 194 -41.22 18.63 33.23
N GLY A 195 -40.08 17.99 32.93
CA GLY A 195 -40.06 16.70 32.26
C GLY A 195 -40.72 16.79 30.88
N THR A 196 -41.74 15.97 30.65
CA THR A 196 -42.53 15.96 29.40
C THR A 196 -43.75 16.88 29.45
N THR A 197 -44.00 17.56 30.57
CA THR A 197 -45.19 18.40 30.77
C THR A 197 -44.90 19.87 30.49
N ASP A 198 -45.70 20.47 29.62
CA ASP A 198 -45.63 21.89 29.25
C ASP A 198 -46.22 22.77 30.36
N LYS A 199 -45.47 23.78 30.81
CA LYS A 199 -45.83 24.61 31.97
C LYS A 199 -46.25 26.01 31.56
N GLY A 200 -45.49 26.66 30.70
CA GLY A 200 -45.81 27.99 30.21
C GLY A 200 -44.93 28.34 29.03
N PHE A 201 -45.24 29.46 28.39
CA PHE A 201 -44.58 29.83 27.14
C PHE A 201 -44.48 31.34 26.97
N VAL A 202 -43.57 31.72 26.09
CA VAL A 202 -43.49 33.04 25.46
C VAL A 202 -43.63 32.82 23.96
N GLN A 203 -44.57 33.51 23.32
CA GLN A 203 -44.90 33.31 21.91
C GLN A 203 -45.19 34.65 21.21
N LEU A 204 -44.83 34.74 19.93
CA LEU A 204 -45.29 35.82 19.05
C LEU A 204 -46.69 35.49 18.48
N SER A 205 -47.59 36.48 18.45
CA SER A 205 -48.91 36.31 17.84
C SER A 205 -49.33 37.57 17.08
N GLY A 206 -49.17 37.53 15.76
CA GLY A 206 -49.21 38.74 14.94
C GLY A 206 -48.09 39.69 15.38
N ASP A 207 -48.42 40.94 15.63
CA ASP A 207 -47.47 41.96 16.11
C ASP A 207 -47.31 41.98 17.64
N ASP A 208 -48.02 41.12 18.37
CA ASP A 208 -48.02 41.10 19.83
C ASP A 208 -47.14 39.99 20.42
N LEU A 209 -46.61 40.23 21.62
CA LEU A 209 -46.00 39.22 22.48
C LEU A 209 -47.05 38.65 23.42
N ARG A 210 -47.16 37.31 23.47
CA ARG A 210 -48.00 36.59 24.43
C ARG A 210 -47.13 35.85 25.43
N VAL A 211 -47.52 35.92 26.70
CA VAL A 211 -46.95 35.15 27.80
C VAL A 211 -48.10 34.48 28.53
N GLY A 212 -47.98 33.17 28.80
CA GLY A 212 -49.08 32.43 29.41
C GLY A 212 -48.67 31.08 29.99
N THR A 213 -49.63 30.43 30.62
CA THR A 213 -49.53 29.05 31.11
C THR A 213 -50.41 28.12 30.28
N HIS A 214 -50.06 26.84 30.24
CA HIS A 214 -50.91 25.84 29.61
C HIS A 214 -52.12 25.52 30.49
N SER A 215 -53.34 25.52 29.92
CA SER A 215 -54.62 25.34 30.62
C SER A 215 -54.79 23.99 31.32
N SER A 216 -53.96 23.00 30.98
CA SER A 216 -53.91 21.69 31.64
C SER A 216 -53.08 21.68 32.93
N ASN A 217 -52.43 22.78 33.32
CA ASN A 217 -51.72 22.88 34.58
C ASN A 217 -52.71 23.18 35.71
N THR A 218 -53.04 22.15 36.49
CA THR A 218 -53.68 22.33 37.79
C THR A 218 -52.70 22.99 38.76
N ALA A 219 -53.17 23.98 39.51
CA ALA A 219 -52.43 24.66 40.56
C ALA A 219 -51.89 23.69 41.63
#